data_AF-A0A419GRS0-F1
#
_entry.id   AF-A0A419GRS0-F1
#
_cell.length_a   1.000
_cell.length_b   1.000
_cell.length_c   1.000
_cell.angle_alpha   90.00
_cell.angle_beta   90.00
_cell.angle_gamma   90.00
#
_symmetry.space_group_name_H-M   'P 1'
#
loop_
_entity.id
_entity.type
_entity.pdbx_description
1 polymer ?
#
loop_
_entity_poly.entity_id
_entity_poly.type
_entity_poly.pdbx_seq_one_letter_code
_entity_poly.pdbx_strand_id
1 'polypeptide(L)' 'MNMTVLTKIEICPFVQDPVDTCYCYNLTSRHVNSAIHYCGNHYIDCEIYKKRISGKDKPSGKRSGHGIMS' A
#
# COMPACT_ATOMS: atom_id res chain seq x y z
N MET A 1 23.21 -22.78 15.39
CA MET A 1 22.94 -22.85 13.94
C MET A 1 22.07 -21.64 13.60
N ASN A 2 22.69 -20.52 13.23
CA ASN A 2 22.01 -19.24 13.05
C ASN A 2 21.35 -19.21 11.67
N MET A 3 20.01 -19.25 11.66
CA MET A 3 19.20 -19.26 10.44
C MET A 3 18.64 -17.85 10.21
N THR A 4 19.50 -16.91 9.81
CA THR A 4 19.04 -15.59 9.33
C THR A 4 18.66 -15.73 7.87
N VAL A 5 17.51 -16.36 7.62
CA VAL A 5 16.89 -16.32 6.29
C VAL A 5 16.40 -14.90 6.08
N LEU A 6 17.24 -14.06 5.47
CA LEU A 6 16.82 -12.77 4.94
C LEU A 6 16.01 -13.06 3.67
N THR A 7 14.83 -13.67 3.81
CA THR A 7 13.84 -13.63 2.73
C THR A 7 13.54 -12.15 2.55
N LYS A 8 13.99 -11.59 1.43
CA LYS A 8 13.61 -10.25 1.01
C LYS A 8 12.10 -10.26 0.86
N ILE A 9 11.38 -9.89 1.92
CA ILE A 9 9.92 -9.80 1.88
C ILE A 9 9.65 -8.65 0.91
N GLU A 10 9.14 -8.99 -0.27
CA GLU A 10 8.75 -8.01 -1.25
C GLU A 10 7.43 -7.39 -0.79
N ILE A 11 7.53 -6.49 0.19
CA ILE A 11 6.40 -5.73 0.70
C ILE A 11 6.01 -4.70 -0.37
N CYS A 12 4.71 -4.50 -0.54
CA CYS A 12 4.20 -3.45 -1.43
C CYS A 12 4.83 -2.08 -1.09
N PRO A 13 5.41 -1.36 -2.06
CA PRO A 13 6.04 -0.06 -1.79
C PRO A 13 5.03 0.99 -1.30
N PHE A 14 3.76 0.87 -1.67
CA PHE A 14 2.69 1.74 -1.19
C PHE A 14 2.26 1.50 0.25
N VAL A 15 2.82 0.50 0.96
CA VAL A 15 2.59 0.38 2.41
C VAL A 15 3.37 1.46 3.16
N GLN A 16 4.56 1.84 2.66
CA GLN A 16 5.38 2.88 3.27
C GLN A 16 4.84 4.29 2.96
N ASP A 17 4.34 4.48 1.73
CA ASP A 17 3.74 5.74 1.28
C ASP A 17 2.41 5.43 0.55
N PRO A 18 1.31 5.23 1.30
CA PRO A 18 0.03 4.89 0.72
C PRO A 18 -0.63 6.09 0.05
N VAL A 19 -1.11 5.89 -1.17
CA VAL A 19 -1.97 6.86 -1.88
C VAL A 19 -3.42 6.71 -1.43
N ASP A 20 -4.21 7.77 -1.56
CA ASP A 20 -5.62 7.83 -1.13
C ASP A 20 -6.50 6.71 -1.73
N THR A 21 -6.17 6.28 -2.94
CA THR A 21 -6.86 5.19 -3.64
C THR A 21 -6.39 3.79 -3.23
N CYS A 22 -5.43 3.65 -2.32
CA CYS A 22 -4.84 2.36 -1.96
C CYS A 22 -5.65 1.63 -0.89
N TYR A 23 -5.73 0.31 -0.99
CA TYR A 23 -6.39 -0.52 0.04
C TYR A 23 -5.73 -0.40 1.42
N CYS A 24 -4.43 -0.10 1.48
CA CYS A 24 -3.69 0.12 2.73
C CYS A 24 -3.82 1.55 3.29
N TYR A 25 -4.46 2.50 2.58
CA TYR A 25 -4.65 3.87 3.05
C TYR A 25 -5.83 3.99 4.03
N ASN A 26 -6.97 3.37 3.70
CA ASN A 26 -8.15 3.36 4.55
C ASN A 26 -8.64 1.92 4.76
N LEU A 27 -8.01 1.25 5.72
CA LEU A 27 -8.25 -0.14 6.10
C LEU A 27 -9.62 -0.31 6.78
N THR A 28 -10.66 -0.44 5.97
CA THR A 28 -12.00 -0.85 6.43
C THR A 28 -12.16 -2.37 6.35
N SER A 29 -13.18 -2.93 7.01
CA SER A 29 -13.52 -4.36 6.90
C SER A 29 -13.76 -4.82 5.46
N ARG A 30 -14.18 -3.92 4.57
CA ARG A 30 -14.34 -4.18 3.14
C ARG A 30 -13.00 -4.31 2.40
N HIS A 31 -11.95 -3.62 2.86
CA HIS A 31 -10.66 -3.54 2.17
C HIS A 31 -9.54 -4.32 2.86
N VAL A 32 -9.72 -4.74 4.12
CA VAL A 32 -8.70 -5.46 4.90
C VAL A 32 -8.22 -6.74 4.22
N ASN A 33 -9.13 -7.52 3.62
CA ASN A 33 -8.76 -8.75 2.92
C ASN A 33 -7.90 -8.45 1.68
N SER A 34 -8.29 -7.44 0.88
CA SER A 34 -7.53 -6.97 -0.28
C SER A 34 -6.16 -6.42 0.14
N ALA A 35 -6.09 -5.67 1.24
CA ALA A 35 -4.84 -5.12 1.75
C ALA A 35 -3.89 -6.24 2.22
N ILE A 36 -4.38 -7.22 2.98
CA ILE A 36 -3.55 -8.37 3.41
C ILE A 36 -3.03 -9.14 2.19
N HIS A 37 -3.91 -9.44 1.23
CA HIS A 37 -3.55 -10.22 0.06
C HIS A 37 -2.53 -9.50 -0.84
N TYR A 38 -2.85 -8.28 -1.28
CA TYR A 38 -2.00 -7.54 -2.21
C TYR A 38 -0.76 -6.99 -1.51
N CYS A 39 -0.89 -6.38 -0.34
CA CYS A 39 0.26 -5.76 0.31
C CYS A 39 1.22 -6.77 0.95
N GLY A 40 0.74 -7.97 1.26
CA GLY A 40 1.52 -9.02 1.93
C GLY A 40 2.52 -9.76 1.04
N ASN A 41 2.22 -9.93 -0.26
CA ASN A 41 3.20 -10.44 -1.24
C ASN A 41 2.73 -10.38 -2.71
N HIS A 42 1.48 -9.98 -2.98
CA HIS A 42 0.89 -10.04 -4.33
C HIS A 42 0.65 -8.64 -4.95
N TYR A 43 1.46 -7.65 -4.59
CA TYR A 43 1.24 -6.27 -4.99
C TYR A 43 1.40 -6.05 -6.50
N ILE A 44 2.17 -6.91 -7.17
CA ILE A 44 2.32 -6.94 -8.63
C ILE A 44 0.97 -7.15 -9.31
N ASP A 45 0.05 -7.88 -8.68
CA ASP A 45 -1.29 -8.15 -9.21
C ASP A 45 -2.34 -7.08 -8.87
N CYS A 46 -2.02 -6.18 -7.95
CA CYS A 46 -2.92 -5.11 -7.54
C CYS A 46 -3.15 -4.12 -8.70
N GLU A 47 -4.42 -3.90 -9.07
CA GLU A 47 -4.77 -2.97 -10.14
C GLU A 47 -4.36 -1.52 -9.84
N ILE A 48 -4.44 -1.10 -8.58
CA ILE A 48 -4.00 0.23 -8.14
C ILE A 48 -2.48 0.37 -8.35
N TYR A 49 -1.74 -0.69 -8.02
CA TYR A 49 -0.30 -0.73 -8.24
C TYR A 49 0.03 -0.65 -9.73
N LYS A 50 -0.57 -1.53 -10.54
CA LYS A 50 -0.42 -1.55 -12.01
C LYS A 50 -0.72 -0.19 -12.64
N LYS A 51 -1.82 0.46 -12.25
CA LYS A 51 -2.22 1.78 -12.78
C LYS A 51 -1.20 2.87 -12.45
N ARG A 52 -0.65 2.87 -11.23
CA ARG A 52 0.35 3.86 -10.79
C ARG A 52 1.70 3.66 -11.47
N ILE A 53 2.20 2.42 -11.54
CA ILE A 53 3.48 2.15 -12.22
C ILE A 53 3.40 2.35 -13.74
N SER A 54 2.21 2.21 -14.33
CA SER A 54 1.98 2.46 -15.77
C SER A 54 1.85 3.95 -16.12
N GLY A 55 2.01 4.87 -15.16
CA GLY A 55 2.07 6.31 -15.42
C GLY A 55 0.76 6.98 -15.84
N LYS A 56 -0.40 6.33 -15.65
CA LYS A 56 -1.71 6.88 -16.06
C LYS A 56 -2.42 7.72 -15.00
N ASP A 57 -1.80 7.94 -13.85
CA ASP A 57 -2.43 8.68 -12.75
C ASP A 57 -1.44 9.68 -12.15
N LYS A 58 -1.50 10.94 -12.61
CA LYS A 58 -0.79 12.07 -12.00
C LYS A 58 -1.20 12.15 -10.52
N PRO A 59 -0.26 12.25 -9.57
CA PRO A 59 -0.60 12.39 -8.16
C PRO A 59 -1.29 13.73 -7.94
N SER A 60 -2.61 13.72 -7.75
CA SER A 60 -3.35 14.83 -7.18
C SER A 60 -3.14 14.80 -5.66
N GLY A 61 -2.01 15.32 -5.22
CA GLY A 61 -1.73 15.50 -3.80
C GLY A 61 -2.77 16.41 -3.15
N LYS A 62 -3.49 15.88 -2.16
CA LYS A 62 -4.04 16.68 -1.07
C LYS A 62 -3.80 15.94 0.25
N ARG A 63 -2.67 16.26 0.88
CA ARG A 63 -2.45 16.04 2.31
C ARG A 63 -3.45 16.92 3.06
N SER A 64 -4.57 16.34 3.51
CA SER A 64 -5.34 16.95 4.59
C SER A 64 -4.79 16.40 5.90
N GLY A 65 -3.90 17.18 6.52
CA GLY A 65 -3.46 16.93 7.89
C GLY A 65 -4.67 16.95 8.82
N HIS A 66 -4.89 15.86 9.54
CA HIS A 66 -5.83 15.84 10.66
C HIS A 66 -5.12 16.51 11.84
N GLY A 67 -5.41 17.80 12.04
CA GLY A 67 -4.95 18.55 13.20
C GLY A 67 -5.50 17.92 14.49
N ILE A 68 -4.60 17.71 15.44
CA ILE A 68 -4.96 17.52 16.84
C ILE A 68 -5.74 18.74 17.32
N MET A 69 -6.91 18.55 17.93
CA MET A 69 -7.47 19.54 18.84
C MET A 69 -7.45 18.94 20.24
N SER A 70 -6.95 19.78 21.16
CA SER A 70 -6.50 19.52 22.52
C SER A 70 -7.52 18.88 23.45
#